data_AF-A0A934R911-F1
#
_entry.id   AF-A0A934R911-F1
#
_cell.length_a   1.000
_cell.length_b   1.000
_cell.length_c   1.000
_cell.angle_alpha   90.00
_cell.angle_beta   90.00
_cell.angle_gamma   90.00
#
_symmetry.space_group_name_H-M   'P 1'
#
loop_
_entity.id
_entity.type
_entity.pdbx_description
1 polymer ?
#
loop_
_entity_poly.entity_id
_entity_poly.type
_entity_poly.pdbx_seq_one_letter_code
_entity_poly.pdbx_strand_id
1 'polypeptide(L)'
;MNITEHHTNYPDTSMVPSELSFTDAWDGEAVSDIIRAKCDHGETPAFLFLGRKEADLLKAHLAEAFGEDSVTTLHGTYYMGLDVVTIDCESFLSTGGRKAIRTLQDPMARRPAWRDKEVDALWQFRI
;
A
#
# COMPACT_ATOMS: atom_id res chain seq x y z
N MET A 1 33.59 31.75 3.34
CA MET A 1 32.63 30.83 2.69
C MET A 1 31.54 30.57 3.70
N ASN A 2 30.35 31.16 3.52
CA ASN A 2 29.22 30.97 4.43
C ASN A 2 28.58 29.61 4.14
N ILE A 3 28.71 28.68 5.09
CA ILE A 3 27.99 27.42 5.07
C ILE A 3 26.66 27.71 5.77
N THR A 4 25.62 28.00 4.99
CA THR A 4 24.25 28.02 5.51
C THR A 4 23.86 26.58 5.80
N GLU A 5 24.06 26.16 7.05
CA GLU A 5 23.53 24.91 7.57
C GLU A 5 22.01 25.03 7.61
N HIS A 6 21.34 24.40 6.66
CA HIS A 6 19.90 24.20 6.69
C HIS A 6 19.56 23.17 7.76
N HIS A 7 19.50 23.61 9.02
CA HIS A 7 18.99 22.80 10.11
C HIS A 7 17.48 22.70 9.98
N THR A 8 16.98 21.67 9.29
CA THR A 8 15.57 21.32 9.32
C THR A 8 15.25 20.79 10.70
N ASN A 9 14.78 21.69 11.56
CA ASN A 9 14.41 21.44 12.95
C ASN A 9 13.06 20.70 12.98
N TYR A 10 13.02 19.45 12.50
CA TYR A 10 11.90 18.55 12.77
C TYR A 10 12.25 17.76 14.02
N PRO A 11 11.47 17.85 15.11
CA PRO A 11 11.67 16.98 16.24
C PRO A 11 11.34 15.54 15.80
N ASP A 12 12.36 14.70 15.71
CA ASP A 12 12.30 13.25 15.43
C ASP A 12 11.61 12.44 16.54
N THR A 13 10.81 13.08 17.38
CA THR A 13 10.26 12.53 18.63
C THR A 13 8.74 12.33 18.60
N SER A 14 8.05 12.63 17.49
CA SER A 14 6.64 12.25 17.35
C SER A 14 6.54 10.78 16.96
N MET A 15 6.29 9.91 17.95
CA MET A 15 5.88 8.53 17.67
C MET A 15 4.51 8.56 16.99
N VAL A 16 4.43 8.01 15.77
CA VAL A 16 3.14 7.77 15.12
C VAL A 16 2.49 6.59 15.86
N PRO A 17 1.28 6.75 16.42
CA PRO A 17 0.59 5.65 17.06
C PRO A 17 0.18 4.61 16.02
N SER A 18 0.26 3.33 16.40
CA SER A 18 -0.33 2.24 15.61
C SER A 18 -1.85 2.40 15.58
N GLU A 19 -2.46 2.17 14.44
CA GLU A 19 -3.91 2.28 14.24
C GLU A 19 -4.65 1.00 14.57
N LEU A 20 -3.99 -0.14 14.32
CA LEU A 20 -4.44 -1.47 14.74
C LEU A 20 -3.28 -2.23 15.36
N SER A 21 -3.62 -3.26 16.11
CA SER A 21 -2.71 -4.32 16.50
C SER A 21 -3.48 -5.63 16.43
N PHE A 22 -2.81 -6.67 15.95
CA PHE A 22 -3.39 -8.01 15.85
C PHE A 22 -2.66 -8.93 16.80
N THR A 23 -3.40 -9.83 17.47
CA THR A 23 -2.79 -10.85 18.33
C THR A 23 -2.46 -12.10 17.54
N ASP A 24 -3.46 -12.74 16.96
CA ASP A 24 -3.37 -14.14 16.49
C ASP A 24 -3.64 -14.30 15.00
N ALA A 25 -4.52 -13.48 14.42
CA ALA A 25 -4.93 -13.60 13.03
C ALA A 25 -5.03 -12.22 12.36
N TRP A 26 -4.83 -12.21 11.05
CA TRP A 26 -5.04 -11.04 10.23
C TRP A 26 -6.53 -10.78 10.01
N ASP A 27 -7.01 -9.61 10.42
CA ASP A 27 -8.39 -9.20 10.19
C ASP A 27 -8.47 -8.25 8.99
N GLY A 28 -8.82 -8.81 7.83
CA GLY A 28 -9.00 -8.04 6.61
C GLY A 28 -10.16 -7.04 6.68
N GLU A 29 -11.20 -7.32 7.47
CA GLU A 29 -12.36 -6.43 7.62
C GLU A 29 -11.96 -5.17 8.39
N ALA A 30 -11.26 -5.34 9.53
CA ALA A 30 -10.73 -4.22 10.31
C ALA A 30 -9.80 -3.31 9.49
N VAL A 31 -8.92 -3.90 8.66
CA VAL A 31 -8.05 -3.12 7.77
C VAL A 31 -8.86 -2.38 6.70
N SER A 32 -9.85 -3.04 6.10
CA SER A 32 -10.75 -2.42 5.12
C SER A 32 -11.50 -1.24 5.73
N ASP A 33 -11.95 -1.34 6.97
CA ASP A 33 -12.70 -0.29 7.64
C ASP A 33 -11.84 0.95 7.93
N ILE A 34 -10.57 0.78 8.31
CA ILE A 34 -9.64 1.92 8.44
C ILE A 34 -9.37 2.59 7.10
N ILE A 35 -9.16 1.79 6.05
CA ILE A 35 -8.97 2.33 4.71
C ILE A 35 -10.19 3.16 4.31
N ARG A 36 -11.40 2.62 4.48
CA ARG A 36 -12.67 3.31 4.18
C ARG A 36 -12.86 4.56 5.02
N ALA A 37 -12.56 4.53 6.31
CA ALA A 37 -12.69 5.67 7.21
C ALA A 37 -11.78 6.85 6.80
N LYS A 38 -10.65 6.56 6.15
CA LYS A 38 -9.71 7.57 5.63
C LYS A 38 -9.92 7.96 4.18
N CYS A 39 -10.76 7.23 3.47
CA CYS A 39 -11.17 7.58 2.12
C CYS A 39 -12.16 8.74 2.20
N ASP A 40 -11.66 9.97 2.19
CA ASP A 40 -12.48 11.18 2.21
C ASP A 40 -12.20 12.05 0.97
N HIS A 41 -13.24 12.70 0.45
CA HIS A 41 -13.15 13.68 -0.66
C HIS A 41 -12.27 13.29 -1.88
N GLY A 42 -12.19 12.02 -2.25
CA GLY A 42 -11.44 11.56 -3.43
C GLY A 42 -9.94 11.32 -3.20
N GLU A 43 -9.51 11.28 -1.93
CA GLU A 43 -8.17 10.84 -1.54
C GLU A 43 -8.29 9.47 -0.87
N THR A 44 -7.47 8.50 -1.29
CA THR A 44 -7.32 7.22 -0.58
C THR A 44 -5.91 7.09 -0.02
N PRO A 45 -5.72 6.38 1.11
CA PRO A 45 -4.38 6.03 1.55
C PRO A 45 -3.63 5.27 0.43
N ALA A 46 -2.32 5.51 0.36
CA ALA A 46 -1.46 4.93 -0.69
C ALA A 46 -0.65 3.75 -0.16
N PHE A 47 -0.31 3.78 1.13
CA PHE A 47 0.62 2.86 1.77
C PHE A 47 -0.02 2.19 2.98
N LEU A 48 0.26 0.90 3.13
CA LEU A 48 -0.01 0.12 4.33
C LEU A 48 1.33 -0.20 4.98
N PHE A 49 1.60 0.47 6.11
CA PHE A 49 2.81 0.27 6.88
C PHE A 49 2.61 -0.82 7.92
N LEU A 50 3.51 -1.80 7.94
CA LEU A 50 3.42 -2.97 8.82
C LEU A 50 4.72 -3.18 9.59
N GLY A 51 4.63 -3.49 10.88
CA GLY A 51 5.70 -4.04 11.68
C GLY A 51 5.95 -5.51 11.33
N ARG A 52 6.97 -6.12 11.95
CA ARG A 52 7.34 -7.51 11.68
C ARG A 52 6.20 -8.48 11.99
N LYS A 53 5.53 -8.31 13.14
CA LYS A 53 4.41 -9.16 13.54
C LYS A 53 3.26 -9.10 12.53
N GLU A 54 2.81 -7.90 12.18
CA GLU A 54 1.69 -7.71 11.26
C GLU A 54 2.03 -8.13 9.83
N ALA A 55 3.28 -7.94 9.41
CA ALA A 55 3.78 -8.44 8.13
C ALA A 55 3.70 -9.97 8.06
N ASP A 56 4.09 -10.69 9.11
CA ASP A 56 4.03 -12.14 9.13
C ASP A 56 2.58 -12.67 9.18
N LEU A 57 1.69 -11.98 9.90
CA LEU A 57 0.25 -12.27 9.88
C LEU A 57 -0.36 -12.07 8.48
N LEU A 58 0.01 -10.98 7.80
CA LEU A 58 -0.45 -10.74 6.43
C LEU A 58 0.09 -11.82 5.47
N LYS A 59 1.36 -12.22 5.60
CA LYS A 59 1.91 -13.32 4.79
C LYS A 59 1.14 -14.62 5.01
N ALA A 60 0.87 -14.99 6.26
CA ALA A 60 0.11 -16.19 6.59
C ALA A 60 -1.30 -16.14 5.98
N HIS A 61 -1.98 -15.00 6.11
CA HIS A 61 -3.30 -14.79 5.50
C HIS A 61 -3.29 -14.90 3.98
N LEU A 62 -2.29 -14.33 3.31
CA LEU A 62 -2.14 -14.44 1.86
C LEU A 62 -1.75 -15.87 1.45
N ALA A 63 -0.94 -16.56 2.25
CA ALA A 63 -0.56 -17.96 2.02
C ALA A 63 -1.77 -18.89 2.13
N GLU A 64 -2.69 -18.65 3.06
CA GLU A 64 -3.96 -19.39 3.13
C GLU A 64 -4.81 -19.20 1.86
N ALA A 65 -4.83 -18.00 1.30
CA ALA A 65 -5.63 -17.68 0.11
C ALA A 65 -5.00 -18.14 -1.22
N PHE A 66 -3.67 -18.05 -1.35
CA PHE A 66 -2.94 -18.25 -2.60
C PHE A 66 -1.97 -19.44 -2.60
N GLY A 67 -1.81 -20.12 -1.46
CA GLY A 67 -0.84 -21.20 -1.24
C GLY A 67 0.45 -20.70 -0.59
N GLU A 68 1.07 -21.53 0.26
CA GLU A 68 2.28 -21.18 1.04
C GLU A 68 3.47 -20.75 0.17
N ASP A 69 3.64 -21.35 -1.01
CA ASP A 69 4.74 -21.02 -1.93
C ASP A 69 4.56 -19.68 -2.66
N SER A 70 3.36 -19.10 -2.61
CA SER A 70 3.02 -17.90 -3.38
C SER A 70 3.46 -16.60 -2.72
N VAL A 71 3.80 -16.60 -1.41
CA VAL A 71 4.03 -15.38 -0.62
C VAL A 71 5.40 -15.44 0.07
N THR A 72 6.46 -15.37 -0.72
CA THR A 72 7.84 -15.36 -0.20
C THR A 72 8.28 -14.00 0.32
N THR A 73 7.72 -12.90 -0.20
CA THR A 73 8.02 -11.53 0.23
C THR A 73 6.82 -10.62 0.04
N LEU A 74 6.65 -9.66 0.96
CA LEU A 74 5.65 -8.58 0.83
C LEU A 74 6.20 -7.37 0.05
N HIS A 75 7.48 -7.38 -0.32
CA HIS A 75 8.10 -6.26 -1.02
C HIS A 75 7.48 -6.06 -2.41
N GLY A 76 6.92 -4.87 -2.66
CA GLY A 76 6.20 -4.55 -3.91
C GLY A 76 4.84 -5.24 -4.04
N THR A 77 4.31 -5.76 -2.93
CA THR A 77 2.97 -6.34 -2.88
C THR A 77 1.95 -5.24 -2.65
N TYR A 78 0.82 -5.34 -3.36
CA TYR A 78 -0.34 -4.50 -3.11
C TYR A 78 -1.39 -5.27 -2.33
N TYR A 79 -1.85 -4.70 -1.22
CA TYR A 79 -2.94 -5.24 -0.42
C TYR A 79 -4.08 -4.23 -0.35
N MET A 80 -5.29 -4.62 -0.76
CA MET A 80 -6.47 -3.75 -0.81
C MET A 80 -6.25 -2.42 -1.56
N GLY A 81 -5.35 -2.43 -2.56
CA GLY A 81 -5.02 -1.24 -3.37
C GLY A 81 -3.95 -0.32 -2.78
N LEU A 82 -3.40 -0.66 -1.61
CA LEU A 82 -2.30 0.05 -0.95
C LEU A 82 -0.99 -0.71 -1.16
N ASP A 83 0.10 0.02 -1.31
CA ASP A 83 1.46 -0.55 -1.37
C ASP A 83 1.92 -0.93 0.04
N VAL A 84 2.36 -2.18 0.21
CA VAL A 84 2.74 -2.73 1.52
C VAL A 84 4.19 -2.39 1.82
N VAL A 85 4.41 -1.65 2.91
CA VAL A 85 5.73 -1.23 3.37
C VAL A 85 6.00 -1.82 4.74
N THR A 86 7.02 -2.67 4.83
CA THR A 86 7.46 -3.24 6.11
C THR A 86 8.42 -2.28 6.81
N ILE A 87 8.12 -1.92 8.05
CA ILE A 87 8.95 -1.10 8.93
C ILE A 87 9.68 -2.02 9.92
N ASP A 88 10.96 -1.75 10.18
CA ASP A 88 11.74 -2.50 11.17
C ASP A 88 11.35 -2.11 12.60
N CYS A 89 10.20 -2.62 13.03
CA CYS A 89 9.67 -2.51 14.39
C CYS A 89 8.90 -3.80 14.73
N GLU A 90 8.68 -4.07 16.01
CA GLU A 90 8.06 -5.33 16.45
C GLU A 90 6.60 -5.43 16.04
N SER A 91 5.80 -4.43 16.39
CA SER A 91 4.37 -4.36 16.09
C SER A 91 3.99 -2.95 15.68
N PHE A 92 3.41 -2.82 14.49
CA PHE A 92 2.93 -1.56 13.95
C PHE A 92 1.96 -1.82 12.80
N LEU A 93 0.88 -1.07 12.74
CA LEU A 93 0.01 -0.99 11.58
C LEU A 93 -0.47 0.43 11.41
N SER A 94 -0.19 1.02 10.26
CA SER A 94 -0.72 2.33 9.93
C SER A 94 -0.99 2.43 8.44
N THR A 95 -2.07 3.12 8.09
CA THR A 95 -2.38 3.48 6.70
C THR A 95 -1.99 4.94 6.48
N GLY A 96 -1.26 5.21 5.40
CA GLY A 96 -0.71 6.54 5.18
C GLY A 96 -0.46 6.88 3.72
N GLY A 97 0.06 8.07 3.52
CA GLY A 97 0.17 8.69 2.21
C GLY A 97 -1.19 9.09 1.64
N ARG A 98 -1.15 9.76 0.48
CA ARG A 98 -2.34 10.17 -0.26
C ARG A 98 -2.14 9.80 -1.70
N LYS A 99 -3.06 8.98 -2.21
CA LYS A 99 -3.22 8.76 -3.65
C LYS A 99 -4.49 9.47 -4.04
N ALA A 100 -4.36 10.50 -4.87
CA ALA A 100 -5.54 11.07 -5.52
C ALA A 100 -6.21 9.95 -6.30
N ILE A 101 -7.50 9.74 -6.04
CA ILE A 101 -8.32 8.96 -6.96
C ILE A 101 -8.28 9.75 -8.25
N ARG A 102 -7.42 9.32 -9.19
CA ARG A 102 -7.59 9.72 -10.58
C ARG A 102 -8.94 9.13 -10.95
N THR A 103 -10.00 9.91 -10.78
CA THR A 103 -11.29 9.71 -11.43
C THR A 103 -10.95 9.21 -12.81
N LEU A 104 -11.30 7.94 -13.05
CA LEU A 104 -11.12 7.18 -14.27
C LEU A 104 -10.90 8.17 -15.43
N GLN A 105 -9.62 8.45 -15.72
CA GLN A 105 -9.30 9.45 -16.71
C GLN A 105 -9.68 8.77 -18.01
N ASP A 106 -10.87 9.13 -18.51
CA ASP A 106 -11.61 8.56 -19.62
C ASP A 106 -10.67 7.81 -20.59
N PRO A 107 -10.70 6.47 -20.65
CA PRO A 107 -9.76 5.71 -21.47
C PRO A 107 -9.84 6.09 -22.95
N MET A 108 -10.92 6.75 -23.39
CA MET A 108 -11.08 7.29 -24.74
C MET A 108 -10.26 8.56 -25.02
N ALA A 109 -9.75 9.25 -23.99
CA ALA A 109 -8.99 10.50 -24.17
C ALA A 109 -7.47 10.30 -24.33
N ARG A 110 -6.96 9.08 -24.12
CA ARG A 110 -5.54 8.80 -24.39
C ARG A 110 -5.35 8.55 -25.88
N ARG A 111 -4.63 9.47 -26.53
CA ARG A 111 -3.94 9.13 -27.79
C ARG A 111 -2.96 8.00 -27.47
N PRO A 112 -3.05 6.85 -28.17
CA PRO A 112 -2.20 5.71 -27.86
C PRO A 112 -0.73 6.11 -28.02
N ALA A 113 0.04 5.94 -26.95
CA ALA A 113 1.48 6.04 -27.02
C ALA A 113 1.98 4.85 -27.86
N TRP A 114 2.99 5.04 -28.69
CA TRP A 114 3.46 4.02 -29.65
C TRP A 114 3.88 2.68 -29.02
N ARG A 115 4.05 2.64 -27.67
CA ARG A 115 4.34 1.44 -26.88
C ARG A 115 3.12 0.60 -26.48
N ASP A 116 1.89 1.09 -26.63
CA ASP A 116 0.67 0.35 -26.27
C ASP A 116 0.24 -0.69 -27.31
N LYS A 117 0.83 -0.70 -28.51
CA LYS A 117 0.44 -1.66 -29.57
C LYS A 117 0.77 -3.12 -29.25
N GLU A 118 1.74 -3.39 -28.37
CA GLU A 118 2.11 -4.77 -28.03
C GLU A 118 1.25 -5.35 -26.90
N VAL A 119 0.68 -4.50 -26.03
CA VAL A 119 -0.10 -4.95 -24.86
C VAL A 119 -1.55 -5.24 -25.24
N ASP A 120 -2.11 -4.53 -26.24
CA ASP A 120 -3.49 -4.73 -26.69
C ASP A 120 -3.72 -6.10 -27.36
N ALA A 121 -2.67 -6.67 -27.97
CA ALA A 121 -2.73 -7.97 -28.63
C ALA A 121 -2.92 -9.15 -27.66
N LEU A 122 -2.57 -8.98 -26.37
CA LEU A 122 -2.69 -10.05 -25.37
C LEU A 122 -4.11 -10.19 -24.79
N TRP A 123 -4.96 -9.17 -24.95
CA TRP A 123 -6.34 -9.18 -24.44
C TRP A 123 -7.37 -9.68 -25.47
N GLN A 124 -6.98 -9.92 -26.72
CA GLN A 124 -7.91 -10.34 -27.79
C GLN A 124 -8.10 -11.87 -27.93
N PHE A 125 -7.42 -12.71 -27.15
CA PHE A 125 -7.52 -14.17 -27.27
C PHE A 125 -8.26 -14.85 -26.12
N ARG A 126 -9.42 -14.31 -25.73
CA ARG A 126 -10.37 -15.05 -24.88
C ARG A 126 -11.83 -14.71 -25.21
N ILE A 127 -12.28 -15.16 -26.38
CA ILE A 127 -13.68 -15.52 -26.66
C ILE A 127 -13.65 -16.82 -27.46
#